data_AF-A0A1M5Q6C2-F1
#
_entry.id   AF-A0A1M5Q6C2-F1
#
_cell.length_a   1.000
_cell.length_b   1.000
_cell.length_c   1.000
_cell.angle_alpha   90.00
_cell.angle_beta   90.00
_cell.angle_gamma   90.00
#
_symmetry.space_group_name_H-M   'P 1'
#
loop_
_entity.id
_entity.type
_entity.pdbx_description
1 polymer ?
#
loop_
_entity_poly.entity_id
_entity_poly.type
_entity_poly.pdbx_seq_one_letter_code
_entity_poly.pdbx_strand_id
1 'polypeptide(L)'
;MSNREDWFAVSSFLYSGISSKISFCKDFPTLATPENLKELEDAINIYSKNCMTSVKYLREDYERLVKQSMEVEYKREASQENILARTIEDYRKQERFDPQQLKQIEIGLEKGIDVSKYADPSYDVDQMLEIRWGLEDGVDVNSYADPKLTPREMERKRLNMNWGSKVSEEVEVEVKDEYDMEI
;
A
#
# COMPACT_ATOMS: atom_id res chain seq x y z
N MET A 1 -16.57 6.80 -53.32
CA MET A 1 -17.42 7.32 -52.22
C MET A 1 -17.41 6.25 -51.13
N SER A 2 -16.60 6.41 -50.09
CA SER A 2 -16.53 5.45 -48.97
C SER A 2 -17.71 5.73 -48.04
N ASN A 3 -18.59 4.74 -47.80
CA ASN A 3 -19.80 4.97 -47.04
C ASN A 3 -19.47 5.20 -45.56
N ARG A 4 -20.22 6.09 -44.91
CA ARG A 4 -20.07 6.43 -43.48
C ARG A 4 -20.23 5.19 -42.57
N GLU A 5 -20.99 4.21 -43.02
CA GLU A 5 -21.18 2.91 -42.35
C GLU A 5 -19.90 2.06 -42.34
N ASP A 6 -19.10 2.11 -43.41
CA ASP A 6 -17.82 1.38 -43.50
C ASP A 6 -16.84 1.91 -42.44
N TRP A 7 -16.78 3.23 -42.27
CA TRP A 7 -15.92 3.87 -41.26
C TRP A 7 -16.36 3.58 -39.83
N PHE A 8 -17.66 3.44 -39.58
CA PHE A 8 -18.18 3.06 -38.27
C PHE A 8 -17.80 1.61 -37.92
N ALA A 9 -17.94 0.69 -38.87
CA ALA A 9 -17.53 -0.71 -38.69
C ALA A 9 -16.02 -0.84 -38.44
N VAL A 10 -15.20 -0.12 -39.21
CA VAL A 10 -13.74 -0.08 -39.04
C VAL A 10 -13.36 0.48 -37.66
N SER A 11 -14.01 1.56 -37.22
CA SER A 11 -13.76 2.14 -35.89
C SER A 11 -14.16 1.21 -34.75
N SER A 12 -15.30 0.52 -34.87
CA SER A 12 -15.79 -0.44 -33.87
C SER A 12 -14.85 -1.65 -33.74
N PHE A 13 -14.35 -2.16 -34.87
CA PHE A 13 -13.39 -3.27 -34.89
C PHE A 13 -12.07 -2.89 -34.22
N LEU A 14 -11.52 -1.71 -34.54
CA LEU A 14 -10.30 -1.19 -33.91
C LEU A 14 -10.46 -1.01 -32.40
N TYR A 15 -11.60 -0.48 -31.94
CA TYR A 15 -11.90 -0.34 -30.52
C TYR A 15 -11.94 -1.67 -29.78
N SER A 16 -12.65 -2.65 -30.34
CA SER A 16 -12.76 -3.99 -29.75
C SER A 16 -11.40 -4.68 -29.62
N GLY A 17 -10.53 -4.54 -30.62
CA GLY A 17 -9.17 -5.07 -30.59
C GLY A 17 -8.30 -4.44 -29.50
N ILE A 18 -8.29 -3.10 -29.41
CA ILE A 18 -7.53 -2.37 -28.38
C ILE A 18 -8.05 -2.74 -26.98
N SER A 19 -9.37 -2.75 -26.79
CA SER A 19 -10.01 -3.09 -25.51
C SER A 19 -9.68 -4.52 -25.06
N SER A 20 -9.71 -5.49 -25.98
CA SER A 20 -9.35 -6.88 -25.69
C SER A 20 -7.88 -7.01 -25.28
N LYS A 21 -6.98 -6.29 -25.96
CA LYS A 21 -5.55 -6.32 -25.65
C LYS A 21 -5.23 -5.66 -24.30
N ILE A 22 -5.97 -4.61 -23.93
CA ILE A 22 -5.92 -4.03 -22.57
C ILE A 22 -6.38 -5.04 -21.52
N SER A 23 -7.51 -5.72 -21.74
CA SER A 23 -8.01 -6.75 -20.80
C SER A 23 -7.01 -7.87 -20.63
N PHE A 24 -6.43 -8.35 -21.73
CA PHE A 24 -5.44 -9.41 -21.71
C PHE A 24 -4.18 -9.04 -20.91
N CYS A 25 -3.68 -7.81 -21.04
CA CYS A 25 -2.55 -7.33 -20.23
C CYS A 25 -2.90 -7.17 -18.75
N LYS A 26 -4.17 -6.92 -18.40
CA LYS A 26 -4.64 -6.88 -17.00
C LYS A 26 -4.67 -8.28 -16.38
N ASP A 27 -5.16 -9.27 -17.13
CA ASP A 27 -5.28 -10.65 -16.67
C ASP A 27 -3.90 -11.34 -16.60
N PHE A 28 -2.93 -10.91 -17.42
CA PHE A 28 -1.57 -11.48 -17.48
C PHE A 28 -0.48 -10.40 -17.44
N PRO A 29 -0.14 -9.86 -16.24
CA PRO A 29 0.80 -8.75 -16.10
C PRO A 29 2.22 -9.03 -16.59
N THR A 30 2.64 -10.30 -16.59
CA THR A 30 3.97 -10.74 -17.07
C THR A 30 4.18 -10.53 -18.57
N LEU A 31 3.10 -10.35 -19.35
CA LEU A 31 3.14 -10.10 -20.78
C LEU A 31 3.13 -8.60 -21.14
N ALA A 32 3.01 -7.71 -20.14
CA ALA A 32 3.09 -6.27 -20.29
C ALA A 32 4.56 -5.80 -20.41
N THR A 33 5.26 -6.28 -21.43
CA THR A 33 6.61 -5.82 -21.73
C THR A 33 6.59 -4.36 -22.19
N PRO A 34 7.70 -3.60 -22.02
CA PRO A 34 7.79 -2.22 -22.47
C PRO A 34 7.48 -2.05 -23.96
N GLU A 35 7.81 -3.05 -24.78
CA GLU A 35 7.55 -3.06 -26.21
C GLU A 35 6.05 -3.25 -26.53
N ASN A 36 5.38 -4.21 -25.87
CA ASN A 36 3.94 -4.43 -26.02
C ASN A 36 3.11 -3.24 -25.53
N LEU A 37 3.55 -2.57 -24.46
CA LEU A 37 2.90 -1.37 -23.95
C LEU A 37 3.03 -0.19 -24.92
N LYS A 38 4.19 -0.05 -25.57
CA LYS A 38 4.42 0.97 -26.58
C LYS A 38 3.56 0.74 -27.84
N GLU A 39 3.46 -0.49 -28.31
CA GLU A 39 2.55 -0.84 -29.41
C GLU A 39 1.09 -0.50 -29.09
N LEU A 40 0.68 -0.73 -27.84
CA LEU A 40 -0.68 -0.44 -27.38
C LEU A 40 -0.93 1.08 -27.30
N GLU A 41 0.04 1.84 -26.80
CA GLU A 41 0.00 3.30 -26.79
C GLU A 41 -0.11 3.89 -28.21
N ASP A 42 0.71 3.40 -29.14
CA ASP A 42 0.67 3.82 -30.54
C ASP A 42 -0.69 3.49 -31.19
N ALA A 43 -1.27 2.32 -30.90
CA ALA A 43 -2.59 1.94 -31.39
C ALA A 43 -3.70 2.87 -30.85
N ILE A 44 -3.66 3.23 -29.56
CA ILE A 44 -4.58 4.18 -28.94
C ILE A 44 -4.44 5.56 -29.59
N ASN A 45 -3.22 6.00 -29.86
CA ASN A 45 -2.93 7.28 -30.49
C ASN A 45 -3.42 7.35 -31.95
N ILE A 46 -3.25 6.26 -32.72
CA ILE A 46 -3.77 6.15 -34.09
C ILE A 46 -5.30 6.18 -34.08
N TYR A 47 -5.91 5.46 -33.13
CA TYR A 47 -7.37 5.45 -32.96
C TYR A 47 -7.91 6.83 -32.60
N SER A 48 -7.27 7.53 -31.66
CA SER A 48 -7.70 8.85 -31.20
C SER A 48 -7.60 9.94 -32.28
N LYS A 49 -6.58 9.86 -33.15
CA LYS A 49 -6.37 10.83 -34.24
C LYS A 49 -7.36 10.68 -35.40
N ASN A 50 -7.89 9.48 -35.65
CA ASN A 50 -8.59 9.17 -36.90
C ASN A 50 -10.10 8.88 -36.75
N CYS A 51 -10.65 8.72 -35.54
CA CYS A 51 -12.07 8.37 -35.34
C CYS A 51 -12.88 9.54 -34.77
N MET A 52 -13.80 10.11 -35.57
CA MET A 52 -14.63 11.27 -35.20
C MET A 52 -15.75 10.99 -34.17
N THR A 53 -15.99 9.73 -33.76
CA THR A 53 -17.21 9.40 -32.98
C THR A 53 -16.98 8.43 -31.81
N SER A 54 -15.82 8.52 -31.16
CA SER A 54 -15.55 7.77 -29.92
C SER A 54 -14.62 8.47 -28.94
N VAL A 55 -13.98 9.57 -29.35
CA VAL A 55 -13.07 10.35 -28.48
C VAL A 55 -13.78 10.87 -27.24
N LYS A 56 -15.10 11.06 -27.25
CA LYS A 56 -15.85 11.46 -26.05
C LYS A 56 -16.02 10.31 -25.07
N TYR A 57 -16.47 9.15 -25.53
CA TYR A 57 -16.73 7.98 -24.68
C TYR A 57 -15.45 7.34 -24.14
N LEU A 58 -14.40 7.17 -24.97
CA LEU A 58 -13.12 6.66 -24.46
C LEU A 58 -12.43 7.64 -23.51
N ARG A 59 -12.52 8.94 -23.78
CA ARG A 59 -11.94 9.94 -22.88
C ARG A 59 -12.71 9.98 -21.57
N GLU A 60 -14.04 9.96 -21.60
CA GLU A 60 -14.86 9.91 -20.39
C GLU A 60 -14.66 8.60 -19.61
N ASP A 61 -14.51 7.45 -20.29
CA ASP A 61 -14.25 6.16 -19.64
C ASP A 61 -12.81 6.08 -19.10
N TYR A 62 -11.83 6.62 -19.81
CA TYR A 62 -10.45 6.78 -19.33
C TYR A 62 -10.38 7.75 -18.15
N GLU A 63 -11.05 8.90 -18.23
CA GLU A 63 -11.14 9.87 -17.13
C GLU A 63 -11.92 9.30 -15.94
N ARG A 64 -12.94 8.46 -16.15
CA ARG A 64 -13.62 7.72 -15.07
C ARG A 64 -12.75 6.63 -14.47
N LEU A 65 -11.98 5.90 -15.28
CA LEU A 65 -11.03 4.90 -14.80
C LEU A 65 -9.90 5.56 -14.02
N VAL A 66 -9.36 6.68 -14.50
CA VAL A 66 -8.37 7.51 -13.79
C VAL A 66 -9.00 8.08 -12.53
N LYS A 67 -10.25 8.54 -12.56
CA LYS A 67 -10.94 9.07 -11.38
C LYS A 67 -11.27 7.97 -10.37
N GLN A 68 -11.63 6.76 -10.79
CA GLN A 68 -11.84 5.61 -9.92
C GLN A 68 -10.50 5.09 -9.37
N SER A 69 -9.45 5.02 -10.19
CA SER A 69 -8.11 4.64 -9.73
C SER A 69 -7.58 5.68 -8.75
N MET A 70 -7.70 6.96 -9.07
CA MET A 70 -7.37 8.09 -8.18
C MET A 70 -8.29 8.20 -6.98
N GLU A 71 -9.55 7.76 -7.01
CA GLU A 71 -10.43 7.71 -5.83
C GLU A 71 -10.09 6.52 -4.91
N VAL A 72 -9.57 5.42 -5.48
CA VAL A 72 -9.03 4.28 -4.71
C VAL A 72 -7.64 4.62 -4.16
N GLU A 73 -6.80 5.31 -4.94
CA GLU A 73 -5.54 5.91 -4.50
C GLU A 73 -5.81 6.96 -3.44
N TYR A 74 -6.69 7.95 -3.68
CA TYR A 74 -7.14 8.93 -2.69
C TYR A 74 -7.85 8.31 -1.49
N LYS A 75 -8.48 7.14 -1.56
CA LYS A 75 -9.00 6.45 -0.36
C LYS A 75 -7.91 5.72 0.41
N ARG A 76 -6.91 5.15 -0.28
CA ARG A 76 -5.71 4.53 0.32
C ARG A 76 -4.76 5.58 0.90
N GLU A 77 -4.57 6.67 0.17
CA GLU A 77 -3.83 7.87 0.51
C GLU A 77 -4.60 8.72 1.51
N ALA A 78 -5.92 8.92 1.48
CA ALA A 78 -6.63 9.63 2.58
C ALA A 78 -6.65 8.81 3.88
N SER A 79 -6.53 7.48 3.81
CA SER A 79 -6.20 6.67 4.99
C SER A 79 -4.72 6.79 5.42
N GLN A 80 -3.83 7.32 4.60
CA GLN A 80 -2.39 7.53 4.90
C GLN A 80 -2.01 9.02 5.14
N GLU A 81 -2.70 9.99 4.54
CA GLU A 81 -2.52 11.45 4.67
C GLU A 81 -3.14 11.96 5.98
N ASN A 82 -4.15 11.26 6.52
CA ASN A 82 -4.68 11.55 7.86
C ASN A 82 -3.72 11.11 8.98
N ILE A 83 -2.65 10.39 8.65
CA ILE A 83 -1.56 10.04 9.56
C ILE A 83 -0.42 11.07 9.45
N LEU A 84 -0.15 11.61 8.26
CA LEU A 84 0.97 12.54 8.00
C LEU A 84 0.65 14.03 8.23
N ALA A 85 -0.62 14.45 8.19
CA ALA A 85 -0.99 15.86 8.31
C ALA A 85 -1.26 16.36 9.75
N ARG A 86 -1.24 15.46 10.75
CA ARG A 86 -1.44 15.86 12.15
C ARG A 86 -0.12 16.36 12.72
N THR A 87 -0.10 17.64 13.08
CA THR A 87 1.04 18.25 13.75
C THR A 87 0.99 17.97 15.25
N ILE A 88 2.14 18.05 15.95
CA ILE A 88 2.16 17.97 17.42
C ILE A 88 1.25 19.03 18.07
N GLU A 89 1.03 20.15 17.38
CA GLU A 89 0.15 21.23 17.84
C GLU A 89 -1.33 20.81 17.89
N ASP A 90 -1.78 19.93 17.01
CA ASP A 90 -3.15 19.41 17.01
C ASP A 90 -3.42 18.52 18.24
N TYR A 91 -2.40 17.84 18.74
CA TYR A 91 -2.46 17.06 19.97
C TYR A 91 -2.37 17.94 21.21
N ARG A 92 -1.53 18.98 21.19
CA ARG A 92 -1.41 19.96 22.29
C ARG A 92 -2.73 20.68 22.57
N LYS A 93 -3.44 21.11 21.51
CA LYS A 93 -4.75 21.78 21.62
C LYS A 93 -5.84 20.94 22.29
N GLN A 94 -5.69 19.62 22.34
CA GLN A 94 -6.69 18.76 22.98
C GLN A 94 -6.62 18.84 24.50
N GLU A 95 -5.48 19.24 25.07
CA GLU A 95 -5.26 19.36 26.53
C GLU A 95 -5.56 18.07 27.33
N ARG A 96 -5.60 16.92 26.64
CA ARG A 96 -5.86 15.60 27.24
C ARG A 96 -4.60 14.76 27.43
N PHE A 97 -3.48 15.21 26.86
CA PHE A 97 -2.21 14.52 26.92
C PHE A 97 -1.29 15.21 27.93
N ASP A 98 -0.63 14.42 28.75
CA ASP A 98 0.47 14.92 29.57
C ASP A 98 1.72 15.24 28.72
N PRO A 99 2.67 16.03 29.24
CA PRO A 99 3.88 16.39 28.50
C PRO A 99 4.72 15.19 28.03
N GLN A 100 4.68 14.06 28.74
CA GLN A 100 5.45 12.87 28.41
C GLN A 100 4.78 12.07 27.28
N GLN A 101 3.45 11.96 27.28
CA GLN A 101 2.66 11.41 26.18
C GLN A 101 2.85 12.24 24.90
N LEU A 102 2.80 13.58 25.01
CA LEU A 102 3.10 14.48 23.90
C LEU A 102 4.51 14.26 23.35
N LYS A 103 5.50 13.98 24.22
CA LYS A 103 6.86 13.68 23.78
C LYS A 103 6.93 12.37 22.99
N GLN A 104 6.18 11.33 23.37
CA GLN A 104 6.11 10.09 22.59
C GLN A 104 5.47 10.31 21.22
N ILE A 105 4.42 11.14 21.14
CA ILE A 105 3.76 11.51 19.88
C ILE A 105 4.74 12.30 19.00
N GLU A 106 5.44 13.29 19.56
CA GLU A 106 6.43 14.10 18.84
C GLU A 106 7.53 13.24 18.22
N ILE A 107 8.11 12.30 18.99
CA ILE A 107 9.14 11.38 18.47
C ILE A 107 8.59 10.49 17.35
N GLY A 108 7.35 10.01 17.47
CA GLY A 108 6.73 9.21 16.41
C GLY A 108 6.55 9.99 15.12
N LEU A 109 6.07 11.24 15.22
CA LEU A 109 5.93 12.14 14.08
C LEU A 109 7.30 12.45 13.44
N GLU A 110 8.34 12.73 14.23
CA GLU A 110 9.71 12.96 13.75
C GLU A 110 10.29 11.75 12.99
N LYS A 111 9.93 10.53 13.41
CA LYS A 111 10.37 9.28 12.77
C LYS A 111 9.45 8.81 11.63
N GLY A 112 8.37 9.54 11.32
CA GLY A 112 7.39 9.13 10.31
C GLY A 112 6.59 7.88 10.68
N ILE A 113 6.45 7.59 11.98
CA ILE A 113 5.68 6.46 12.50
C ILE A 113 4.20 6.84 12.56
N ASP A 114 3.31 5.88 12.33
CA ASP A 114 1.87 6.07 12.47
C ASP A 114 1.47 6.26 13.94
N VAL A 115 1.46 7.51 14.39
CA VAL A 115 1.08 7.89 15.76
C VAL A 115 -0.39 7.64 16.05
N SER A 116 -1.25 7.44 15.05
CA SER A 116 -2.69 7.18 15.28
C SER A 116 -2.94 5.88 16.03
N LYS A 117 -1.96 4.97 16.02
CA LYS A 117 -2.00 3.68 16.72
C LYS A 117 -1.87 3.80 18.24
N TYR A 118 -1.26 4.87 18.74
CA TYR A 118 -0.95 5.00 20.16
C TYR A 118 -1.20 6.39 20.75
N ALA A 119 -1.52 7.40 19.94
CA ALA A 119 -1.89 8.74 20.39
C ALA A 119 -3.32 8.76 20.98
N ASP A 120 -3.52 8.01 22.07
CA ASP A 120 -4.75 7.92 22.86
C ASP A 120 -4.39 8.21 24.33
N PRO A 121 -5.05 9.20 24.98
CA PRO A 121 -4.76 9.57 26.37
C PRO A 121 -5.07 8.47 27.39
N SER A 122 -5.75 7.40 26.97
CA SER A 122 -6.00 6.20 27.79
C SER A 122 -4.76 5.34 28.00
N TYR A 123 -3.74 5.50 27.15
CA TYR A 123 -2.45 4.85 27.34
C TYR A 123 -1.56 5.67 28.28
N ASP A 124 -0.87 5.01 29.20
CA ASP A 124 0.25 5.61 29.90
C ASP A 124 1.49 5.76 29.00
N VAL A 125 2.48 6.50 29.48
CA VAL A 125 3.70 6.82 28.73
C VAL A 125 4.48 5.55 28.35
N ASP A 126 4.49 4.54 29.21
CA ASP A 126 5.24 3.29 29.02
C ASP A 126 4.52 2.37 28.02
N GLN A 127 3.18 2.35 28.02
CA GLN A 127 2.38 1.69 26.99
C GLN A 127 2.61 2.33 25.61
N MET A 128 2.60 3.67 25.53
CA MET A 128 2.90 4.38 24.28
C MET A 128 4.33 4.07 23.78
N LEU A 129 5.28 3.92 24.69
CA LEU A 129 6.67 3.54 24.38
C LEU A 129 6.73 2.15 23.73
N GLU A 130 6.06 1.15 24.32
CA GLU A 130 6.04 -0.23 23.79
C GLU A 130 5.34 -0.31 22.42
N ILE A 131 4.26 0.45 22.21
CA ILE A 131 3.60 0.50 20.91
C ILE A 131 4.51 1.18 19.87
N ARG A 132 5.17 2.30 20.23
CA ARG A 132 6.12 2.96 19.32
C ARG A 132 7.28 2.05 18.94
N TRP A 133 7.89 1.34 19.89
CA TRP A 133 8.96 0.39 19.60
C TRP A 133 8.50 -0.76 18.71
N GLY A 134 7.28 -1.28 18.90
CA GLY A 134 6.74 -2.29 17.99
C GLY A 134 6.59 -1.78 16.57
N LEU A 135 6.15 -0.53 16.39
CA LEU A 135 6.06 0.10 15.07
C LEU A 135 7.45 0.35 14.46
N GLU A 136 8.44 0.74 15.26
CA GLU A 136 9.85 0.89 14.83
C GLU A 136 10.45 -0.46 14.39
N ASP A 137 10.14 -1.54 15.11
CA ASP A 137 10.58 -2.90 14.83
C ASP A 137 9.77 -3.57 13.69
N GLY A 138 8.74 -2.91 13.15
CA GLY A 138 7.88 -3.46 12.09
C GLY A 138 6.93 -4.58 12.54
N VAL A 139 6.68 -4.68 13.86
CA VAL A 139 5.79 -5.67 14.47
C VAL A 139 4.33 -5.22 14.38
N ASP A 140 3.40 -6.16 14.21
CA ASP A 140 1.97 -5.86 14.25
C ASP A 140 1.50 -5.51 15.67
N VAL A 141 1.44 -4.21 15.95
CA VAL A 141 1.02 -3.68 17.26
C VAL A 141 -0.47 -3.87 17.55
N ASN A 142 -1.33 -4.11 16.55
CA ASN A 142 -2.78 -4.26 16.79
C ASN A 142 -3.11 -5.51 17.63
N SER A 143 -2.16 -6.46 17.70
CA SER A 143 -2.26 -7.69 18.49
C SER A 143 -2.05 -7.49 20.00
N TYR A 144 -1.47 -6.35 20.41
CA TYR A 144 -1.12 -6.08 21.81
C TYR A 144 -1.36 -4.64 22.29
N ALA A 145 -1.65 -3.69 21.41
CA ALA A 145 -2.02 -2.33 21.78
C ALA A 145 -3.45 -2.31 22.39
N ASP A 146 -3.53 -2.53 23.70
CA ASP A 146 -4.76 -2.47 24.50
C ASP A 146 -4.49 -1.69 25.80
N PRO A 147 -5.19 -0.58 26.08
CA PRO A 147 -4.98 0.23 27.28
C PRO A 147 -5.12 -0.55 28.60
N LYS A 148 -5.78 -1.73 28.57
CA LYS A 148 -5.94 -2.59 29.75
C LYS A 148 -4.72 -3.45 30.07
N LEU A 149 -3.80 -3.63 29.12
CA LEU A 149 -2.58 -4.41 29.32
C LEU A 149 -1.52 -3.56 29.99
N THR A 150 -0.81 -4.11 30.96
CA THR A 150 0.33 -3.42 31.57
C THR A 150 1.48 -3.26 30.55
N PRO A 151 2.35 -2.23 30.68
CA PRO A 151 3.53 -2.07 29.82
C PRO A 151 4.37 -3.36 29.72
N ARG A 152 4.55 -4.06 30.84
CA ARG A 152 5.28 -5.33 30.90
C ARG A 152 4.62 -6.46 30.10
N GLU A 153 3.30 -6.48 30.02
CA GLU A 153 2.58 -7.45 29.18
C GLU A 153 2.71 -7.13 27.69
N MET A 154 2.68 -5.84 27.33
CA MET A 154 2.94 -5.37 25.98
C MET A 154 4.38 -5.67 25.54
N GLU A 155 5.36 -5.37 26.40
CA GLU A 155 6.78 -5.67 26.19
C GLU A 155 6.98 -7.16 25.85
N ARG A 156 6.44 -8.05 26.69
CA ARG A 156 6.53 -9.50 26.47
C ARG A 156 5.88 -9.92 25.15
N LYS A 157 4.73 -9.34 24.79
CA LYS A 157 4.07 -9.64 23.52
C LYS A 157 4.89 -9.15 22.32
N ARG A 158 5.42 -7.92 22.38
CA ARG A 158 6.32 -7.34 21.36
C ARG A 158 7.57 -8.19 21.17
N LEU A 159 8.25 -8.58 22.25
CA LEU A 159 9.46 -9.40 22.19
C LEU A 159 9.20 -10.80 21.62
N ASN A 160 8.08 -11.42 21.98
CA ASN A 160 7.70 -12.73 21.41
C ASN A 160 7.46 -12.65 19.89
N MET A 161 6.89 -11.55 19.40
CA MET A 161 6.66 -11.34 17.97
C MET A 161 7.94 -11.01 17.21
N ASN A 162 8.83 -10.21 17.81
CA ASN A 162 10.14 -9.90 17.23
C ASN A 162 11.02 -11.17 17.10
N TRP A 163 11.01 -12.04 18.12
CA TRP A 163 11.81 -13.27 18.11
C TRP A 163 11.25 -14.33 17.15
N GLY A 164 9.92 -14.45 17.02
CA GLY A 164 9.28 -15.38 16.09
C GLY A 164 9.70 -15.17 14.64
N SER A 165 9.94 -13.91 14.25
CA SER A 165 10.42 -13.53 12.90
C SER A 165 11.88 -13.93 12.64
N LYS A 166 12.73 -13.97 13.68
CA LYS A 166 14.16 -14.31 13.57
C LYS A 166 14.40 -15.82 13.49
N VAL A 167 13.57 -16.63 14.15
CA VAL A 167 13.75 -18.10 14.20
C VAL A 167 13.45 -18.76 12.85
N SER A 168 12.66 -18.14 11.97
CA SER A 168 12.42 -18.68 10.62
C SER A 168 13.57 -18.48 9.63
N GLU A 169 14.55 -17.62 9.94
CA GLU A 169 15.72 -17.39 9.06
C GLU A 169 16.92 -18.26 9.44
N GLU A 170 16.97 -18.81 10.65
CA GLU A 170 18.06 -19.68 11.10
C GLU A 170 17.50 -21.06 11.50
N VAL A 171 17.75 -22.05 10.63
CA VAL A 171 18.04 -23.48 10.88
C VAL A 171 17.39 -24.36 9.78
N GLU A 172 18.00 -24.38 8.60
CA GLU A 172 18.26 -25.61 7.85
C GLU A 172 19.75 -25.93 8.05
N VAL A 173 20.11 -26.50 9.21
CA VAL A 173 21.42 -27.14 9.34
C VAL A 173 21.20 -28.58 8.92
N GLU A 174 21.56 -28.90 7.67
CA GLU A 174 21.80 -30.26 7.22
C GLU A 174 22.81 -30.90 8.19
N VAL A 175 22.33 -31.76 9.08
CA VAL A 175 23.19 -32.72 9.76
C VAL A 175 23.55 -33.76 8.70
N LYS A 176 24.65 -33.54 7.97
CA LYS A 176 25.31 -34.61 7.23
C LYS A 176 25.97 -35.52 8.25
N ASP A 177 25.35 -36.67 8.44
CA ASP A 177 26.00 -37.88 8.93
C ASP A 177 27.28 -38.15 8.12
N GLU A 178 28.22 -38.86 8.75
CA GLU A 178 29.44 -39.49 8.21
C GLU A 178 30.76 -38.85 8.70
N TYR A 179 31.40 -39.53 9.65
CA TYR A 179 32.75 -40.07 9.46
C TYR A 179 32.98 -41.18 10.48
N ASP A 180 32.86 -42.43 10.00
CA ASP A 180 33.63 -43.55 10.50
C ASP A 180 35.12 -43.19 10.46
N MET A 181 35.84 -43.43 11.57
CA MET A 181 37.24 -43.82 11.49
C MET A 181 37.59 -44.72 12.68
N GLU A 182 37.83 -45.97 12.31
CA GLU A 182 38.47 -47.05 13.05
C GLU A 182 39.70 -46.59 13.85
N ILE A 183 39.83 -47.08 15.10
CA ILE A 183 41.07 -47.69 15.62
C ILE A 183 40.68 -48.82 16.58
#